data_AF-A0A1T1B9V3-F1
#
_entry.id   AF-A0A1T1B9V3-F1
#
_cell.length_a   1.000
_cell.length_b   1.000
_cell.length_c   1.000
_cell.angle_alpha   90.00
_cell.angle_beta   90.00
_cell.angle_gamma   90.00
#
_symmetry.space_group_name_H-M   'P 1'
#
loop_
_entity.id
_entity.type
_entity.pdbx_description
1 polymer ?
#
loop_
_entity_poly.entity_id
_entity_poly.type
_entity_poly.pdbx_seq_one_letter_code
_entity_poly.pdbx_strand_id
1 'polypeptide(L)'
;MTKAEFENIGVKSKTNKVINLIFCIVTIILSTFFQIKFFSLFSLNLSEINFLIVIFLYVVFLSLFALGCYGIFILLNPIKTSYWKNEMTEDDNKNVIKELFTKLNGKNYVNRDNFIQFDYKKSYWSYTHQIYFFIENNLISVNTIIIDSNPKGGFLDFGAKLRLHKKLNRFFNNKASW
;
A
#
# COMPACT_ATOMS: atom_id res chain seq x y z
N MET A 1 -23.34 3.43 -7.97
CA MET A 1 -22.21 2.57 -8.40
C MET A 1 -22.58 1.11 -8.18
N THR A 2 -22.09 0.16 -8.96
CA THR A 2 -22.30 -1.28 -8.68
C THR A 2 -21.20 -1.85 -7.78
N LYS A 3 -21.49 -2.92 -7.04
CA LYS A 3 -20.49 -3.62 -6.22
C LYS A 3 -19.31 -4.13 -7.05
N ALA A 4 -19.57 -4.63 -8.26
CA ALA A 4 -18.54 -5.08 -9.19
C ALA A 4 -17.65 -3.92 -9.67
N GLU A 5 -18.22 -2.76 -9.95
CA GLU A 5 -17.43 -1.55 -10.26
C GLU A 5 -16.56 -1.16 -9.07
N PHE A 6 -17.10 -1.21 -7.84
CA PHE A 6 -16.38 -0.84 -6.62
C PHE A 6 -15.20 -1.77 -6.33
N GLU A 7 -15.39 -3.08 -6.48
CA GLU A 7 -14.34 -4.08 -6.28
C GLU A 7 -13.21 -3.96 -7.32
N ASN A 8 -13.51 -3.39 -8.49
CA ASN A 8 -12.51 -3.13 -9.53
C ASN A 8 -11.75 -1.81 -9.34
N ILE A 9 -12.15 -0.95 -8.40
CA ILE A 9 -11.42 0.29 -8.09
C ILE A 9 -9.98 -0.04 -7.70
N GLY A 10 -9.00 0.45 -8.48
CA GLY A 10 -7.58 0.31 -8.17
C GLY A 10 -6.99 -1.07 -8.43
N VAL A 11 -7.71 -1.96 -9.12
CA VAL A 11 -7.12 -3.20 -9.65
C VAL A 11 -6.08 -2.83 -10.69
N LYS A 12 -4.79 -3.00 -10.35
CA LYS A 12 -3.70 -2.85 -11.32
C LYS A 12 -3.89 -3.85 -12.45
N SER A 13 -3.70 -3.42 -13.70
CA SER A 13 -3.79 -4.31 -14.86
C SER A 13 -2.87 -5.52 -14.69
N LYS A 14 -3.30 -6.68 -15.21
CA LYS A 14 -2.49 -7.92 -15.19
C LYS A 14 -1.09 -7.68 -15.75
N THR A 15 -0.99 -6.90 -16.83
CA THR A 15 0.28 -6.51 -17.46
C THR A 15 1.20 -5.73 -16.51
N ASN A 16 0.67 -4.75 -15.78
CA ASN A 16 1.46 -4.00 -14.80
C ASN A 16 1.94 -4.90 -13.66
N LYS A 17 1.14 -5.89 -13.25
CA LYS A 17 1.55 -6.86 -12.22
C LYS A 17 2.73 -7.72 -12.69
N VAL A 18 2.68 -8.23 -13.93
CA VAL A 18 3.75 -9.06 -14.52
C VAL A 18 5.04 -8.27 -14.67
N ILE A 19 4.97 -7.05 -15.25
CA ILE A 19 6.14 -6.18 -15.42
C ILE A 19 6.81 -5.89 -14.06
N ASN A 20 6.03 -5.55 -13.05
CA ASN A 20 6.53 -5.29 -11.71
C ASN A 20 7.15 -6.54 -11.05
N LEU A 21 6.61 -7.73 -11.31
CA LEU A 21 7.18 -8.99 -10.83
C LEU A 21 8.54 -9.27 -11.49
N ILE A 22 8.65 -9.01 -12.80
CA ILE A 22 9.91 -9.13 -13.54
C ILE A 22 10.96 -8.19 -12.93
N PHE A 23 10.60 -6.93 -12.66
CA PHE A 23 11.53 -5.98 -12.02
C PHE A 23 12.01 -6.49 -10.66
N CYS A 24 11.11 -7.00 -9.81
CA CYS A 24 11.49 -7.62 -8.53
C CYS A 24 12.48 -8.77 -8.70
N ILE A 25 12.21 -9.70 -9.62
CA ILE A 25 13.06 -10.86 -9.86
C ILE A 25 14.44 -10.43 -10.37
N VAL A 26 14.49 -9.48 -11.30
CA VAL A 26 15.74 -8.91 -11.81
C VAL A 26 16.54 -8.25 -10.69
N THR A 27 15.90 -7.47 -9.82
CA THR A 27 16.57 -6.87 -8.64
C THR A 27 17.15 -7.93 -7.71
N ILE A 28 16.42 -9.02 -7.45
CA ILE A 28 16.90 -10.14 -6.62
C ILE A 28 18.10 -10.82 -7.27
N ILE A 29 18.04 -11.12 -8.58
CA ILE A 29 19.13 -11.77 -9.30
C ILE A 29 20.39 -10.90 -9.30
N LEU A 30 20.26 -9.60 -9.62
CA LEU A 30 21.39 -8.67 -9.66
C LEU A 30 22.00 -8.48 -8.26
N SER A 31 21.17 -8.26 -7.24
CA SER A 31 21.68 -8.10 -5.86
C SER A 31 22.40 -9.35 -5.37
N THR A 32 21.87 -10.54 -5.64
CA THR A 32 22.51 -11.82 -5.30
C THR A 32 23.84 -11.99 -6.04
N PHE A 33 23.87 -11.70 -7.35
CA PHE A 33 25.09 -11.77 -8.15
C PHE A 33 26.21 -10.87 -7.60
N PHE A 34 25.90 -9.62 -7.27
CA PHE A 34 26.87 -8.69 -6.70
C PHE A 34 27.34 -9.10 -5.29
N GLN A 35 26.45 -9.67 -4.46
CA GLN A 35 26.85 -10.24 -3.16
C GLN A 35 27.80 -11.44 -3.31
N ILE A 36 27.58 -12.31 -4.29
CA ILE A 36 28.51 -13.43 -4.58
C ILE A 36 29.87 -12.88 -5.02
N LYS A 37 29.87 -11.86 -5.90
CA LYS A 37 31.11 -11.18 -6.33
C LYS A 37 31.82 -10.48 -5.17
N PHE A 38 31.10 -9.95 -4.19
CA PHE A 38 31.69 -9.38 -2.98
C PHE A 38 32.54 -10.41 -2.22
N PHE A 39 32.05 -11.63 -2.00
CA PHE A 39 32.84 -12.66 -1.31
C PHE A 39 34.11 -13.05 -2.08
N SER A 40 34.09 -12.95 -3.42
CA SER A 40 35.28 -13.16 -4.24
C SER A 40 36.31 -12.03 -4.16
N LEU A 41 35.95 -10.84 -3.69
CA LEU A 41 36.89 -9.72 -3.50
C LEU A 41 37.61 -9.77 -2.16
N PHE A 42 37.06 -10.47 -1.16
CA PHE A 42 37.66 -10.62 0.17
C PHE A 42 38.96 -11.44 0.16
N SER A 43 39.25 -12.18 -0.92
CA SER A 43 40.53 -12.85 -1.13
C SER A 43 41.65 -11.90 -1.58
N LEU A 44 41.33 -10.63 -1.84
CA LEU A 44 42.31 -9.59 -2.17
C LEU A 44 42.63 -8.85 -0.86
N ASN A 45 43.91 -8.76 -0.48
CA ASN A 45 44.35 -7.99 0.70
C ASN A 45 44.10 -6.48 0.48
N LEU A 46 42.86 -6.04 0.70
CA LEU A 46 42.42 -4.67 0.50
C LEU A 46 42.93 -3.75 1.63
N SER A 47 43.19 -2.49 1.29
CA SER A 47 43.43 -1.42 2.29
C SER A 47 42.16 -1.10 3.09
N GLU A 48 42.30 -0.49 4.27
CA GLU A 48 41.18 -0.16 5.17
C GLU A 48 40.08 0.71 4.53
N ILE A 49 40.46 1.70 3.71
CA ILE A 49 39.51 2.56 3.00
C ILE A 49 38.69 1.76 1.98
N ASN A 50 39.36 0.85 1.25
CA ASN A 50 38.70 -0.02 0.28
C ASN A 50 37.78 -1.04 0.97
N PHE A 51 38.14 -1.49 2.17
CA PHE A 51 37.32 -2.40 2.97
C PHE A 51 35.97 -1.77 3.38
N LEU A 52 35.98 -0.53 3.86
CA LEU A 52 34.75 0.19 4.23
C LEU A 52 33.80 0.39 3.04
N ILE A 53 34.34 0.78 1.88
CA ILE A 53 33.57 0.94 0.64
C ILE A 53 32.93 -0.39 0.23
N VAL A 54 33.69 -1.47 0.32
CA VAL A 54 33.25 -2.82 -0.03
C VAL A 54 32.11 -3.27 0.89
N ILE A 55 32.22 -3.07 2.21
CA ILE A 55 31.12 -3.36 3.16
C ILE A 55 29.88 -2.51 2.86
N PHE A 56 30.05 -1.22 2.60
CA PHE A 56 28.93 -0.35 2.27
C PHE A 56 28.16 -0.87 1.05
N LEU A 57 28.87 -1.25 -0.02
CA LEU A 57 28.26 -1.84 -1.22
C LEU A 57 27.51 -3.14 -0.88
N TYR A 58 28.06 -3.99 -0.01
CA TYR A 58 27.36 -5.20 0.44
C TYR A 58 26.03 -4.88 1.12
N VAL A 59 26.00 -3.91 2.04
CA VAL A 59 24.77 -3.47 2.72
C VAL A 59 23.75 -2.91 1.74
N VAL A 60 24.19 -2.15 0.73
CA VAL A 60 23.32 -1.64 -0.34
C VAL A 60 22.68 -2.78 -1.12
N PHE A 61 23.48 -3.77 -1.56
CA PHE A 61 22.95 -4.92 -2.30
C PHE A 61 22.07 -5.82 -1.43
N LEU A 62 22.37 -5.98 -0.14
CA LEU A 62 21.50 -6.69 0.79
C LEU A 62 20.15 -5.98 0.95
N SER A 63 20.17 -4.65 1.03
CA SER A 63 18.95 -3.84 1.09
C SER A 63 18.13 -3.96 -0.20
N LEU A 64 18.78 -3.99 -1.37
CA LEU A 64 18.11 -4.21 -2.67
C LEU A 64 17.49 -5.61 -2.76
N PHE A 65 18.18 -6.64 -2.27
CA PHE A 65 17.64 -7.99 -2.19
C PHE A 65 16.37 -8.03 -1.35
N ALA A 66 16.43 -7.48 -0.13
CA ALA A 66 15.28 -7.40 0.77
C ALA A 66 14.12 -6.62 0.14
N LEU A 67 14.41 -5.51 -0.56
CA LEU A 67 13.40 -4.72 -1.26
C LEU A 67 12.74 -5.50 -2.40
N GLY A 68 13.52 -6.26 -3.17
CA GLY A 68 13.02 -7.14 -4.22
C GLY A 68 12.05 -8.20 -3.66
N CYS A 69 12.47 -8.91 -2.60
CA CYS A 69 11.62 -9.88 -1.91
C CYS A 69 10.34 -9.24 -1.35
N TYR A 70 10.46 -8.07 -0.73
CA TYR A 70 9.32 -7.32 -0.20
C TYR A 70 8.32 -6.91 -1.30
N GLY A 71 8.83 -6.48 -2.45
CA GLY A 71 7.99 -6.17 -3.62
C GLY A 71 7.20 -7.40 -4.11
N ILE A 72 7.82 -8.58 -4.18
CA ILE A 72 7.13 -9.84 -4.51
C ILE A 72 6.03 -10.12 -3.49
N PHE A 73 6.34 -10.01 -2.19
CA PHE A 73 5.38 -10.25 -1.12
C PHE A 73 4.13 -9.38 -1.26
N ILE A 74 4.28 -8.08 -1.53
CA ILE A 74 3.15 -7.16 -1.75
C ILE A 74 2.37 -7.53 -3.03
N LEU A 75 3.06 -7.84 -4.13
CA LEU A 75 2.41 -8.17 -5.40
C LEU A 75 1.56 -9.45 -5.31
N LEU A 76 2.02 -10.44 -4.54
CA LEU A 76 1.30 -11.69 -4.32
C LEU A 76 0.17 -11.54 -3.31
N ASN A 77 0.28 -10.60 -2.36
CA ASN A 77 -0.70 -10.37 -1.31
C ASN A 77 -1.32 -8.97 -1.41
N PRO A 78 -2.06 -8.66 -2.50
CA PRO A 78 -2.71 -7.37 -2.63
C PRO A 78 -3.74 -7.21 -1.51
N ILE A 79 -3.74 -6.03 -0.89
CA ILE A 79 -4.75 -5.67 0.11
C ILE A 79 -6.10 -5.61 -0.59
N LYS A 80 -6.97 -6.55 -0.23
CA LYS A 80 -8.35 -6.65 -0.72
C LYS A 80 -9.24 -5.58 -0.10
N THR A 81 -10.36 -5.33 -0.74
CA THR A 81 -11.49 -4.59 -0.17
C THR A 81 -11.83 -5.15 1.21
N SER A 82 -11.98 -4.26 2.19
CA SER A 82 -12.42 -4.61 3.54
C SER A 82 -13.92 -4.41 3.65
N TYR A 83 -14.60 -5.32 4.33
CA TYR A 83 -16.05 -5.29 4.49
C TYR A 83 -16.36 -5.20 5.98
N TRP A 84 -17.12 -4.19 6.37
CA TRP A 84 -17.57 -3.99 7.74
C TRP A 84 -19.08 -4.15 7.81
N LYS A 85 -19.52 -5.29 8.33
CA LYS A 85 -20.94 -5.58 8.59
C LYS A 85 -21.39 -4.86 9.86
N ASN A 86 -22.60 -4.33 9.85
CA ASN A 86 -23.19 -3.56 10.94
C ASN A 86 -24.72 -3.72 10.94
N GLU A 87 -25.42 -3.08 11.87
CA GLU A 87 -26.89 -3.05 11.96
C GLU A 87 -27.47 -1.69 11.52
N MET A 88 -26.65 -0.86 10.88
CA MET A 88 -26.96 0.53 10.56
C MET A 88 -27.63 0.65 9.19
N THR A 89 -28.52 1.64 9.08
CA THR A 89 -29.10 2.04 7.79
C THR A 89 -28.03 2.64 6.87
N GLU A 90 -28.33 2.75 5.58
CA GLU A 90 -27.44 3.45 4.65
C GLU A 90 -27.12 4.89 5.08
N ASP A 91 -28.09 5.63 5.62
CA ASP A 91 -27.87 7.02 6.03
C ASP A 91 -27.02 7.12 7.31
N ASP A 92 -27.19 6.19 8.24
CA ASP A 92 -26.31 6.07 9.41
C ASP A 92 -24.88 5.72 8.99
N ASN A 93 -24.72 4.81 8.04
CA ASN A 93 -23.42 4.46 7.47
C ASN A 93 -22.74 5.68 6.81
N LYS A 94 -23.51 6.52 6.09
CA LYS A 94 -22.99 7.79 5.54
C LYS A 94 -22.54 8.74 6.64
N ASN A 95 -23.29 8.86 7.74
CA ASN A 95 -22.93 9.69 8.88
C ASN A 95 -21.63 9.23 9.54
N VAL A 96 -21.45 7.92 9.74
CA VAL A 96 -20.19 7.35 10.26
C VAL A 96 -19.01 7.67 9.35
N ILE A 97 -19.18 7.61 8.03
CA ILE A 97 -18.12 7.96 7.07
C ILE A 97 -17.81 9.46 7.11
N LYS A 98 -18.82 10.31 7.31
CA LYS A 98 -18.63 11.76 7.47
C LYS A 98 -17.86 12.10 8.74
N GLU A 99 -18.15 11.43 9.86
CA GLU A 99 -17.35 11.55 11.09
C GLU A 99 -15.90 11.13 10.86
N LEU A 100 -15.70 10.02 10.15
CA LEU A 100 -14.37 9.52 9.79
C LEU A 100 -13.61 10.55 8.94
N PHE A 101 -14.26 11.15 7.95
CA PHE A 101 -13.69 12.21 7.12
C PHE A 101 -13.18 13.38 7.97
N THR A 102 -14.00 13.88 8.90
CA THR A 102 -13.61 14.96 9.81
C THR A 102 -12.46 14.53 10.73
N LYS A 103 -12.53 13.34 11.34
CA LYS A 103 -11.48 12.82 12.23
C LYS A 103 -10.13 12.64 11.53
N LEU A 104 -10.15 12.33 10.24
CA LEU A 104 -8.95 12.17 9.44
C LEU A 104 -8.43 13.48 8.82
N ASN A 105 -9.15 14.60 8.99
CA ASN A 105 -8.91 15.83 8.24
C ASN A 105 -8.82 15.56 6.73
N GLY A 106 -9.79 14.80 6.23
CA GLY A 106 -9.85 14.42 4.82
C GLY A 106 -10.00 15.62 3.89
N LYS A 107 -9.67 15.44 2.62
CA LYS A 107 -9.83 16.43 1.55
C LYS A 107 -10.64 15.85 0.39
N ASN A 108 -11.11 16.70 -0.53
CA ASN A 108 -11.76 16.28 -1.78
C ASN A 108 -12.90 15.28 -1.57
N TYR A 109 -13.80 15.60 -0.64
CA TYR A 109 -14.95 14.77 -0.33
C TYR A 109 -15.93 14.73 -1.51
N VAL A 110 -16.33 13.53 -1.92
CA VAL A 110 -17.37 13.29 -2.93
C VAL A 110 -18.35 12.28 -2.37
N ASN A 111 -19.64 12.61 -2.46
CA ASN A 111 -20.74 11.74 -2.05
C ASN A 111 -21.73 11.61 -3.21
N ARG A 112 -21.96 10.39 -3.68
CA ARG A 112 -22.88 10.06 -4.77
C ARG A 112 -23.65 8.79 -4.41
N ASP A 113 -24.93 8.94 -4.08
CA ASP A 113 -25.84 7.85 -3.74
C ASP A 113 -25.27 6.90 -2.66
N ASN A 114 -24.79 5.73 -3.10
CA ASN A 114 -24.21 4.66 -2.28
C ASN A 114 -22.67 4.65 -2.25
N PHE A 115 -22.04 5.74 -2.71
CA PHE A 115 -20.60 5.84 -2.86
C PHE A 115 -20.07 7.13 -2.24
N ILE A 116 -19.08 7.00 -1.36
CA ILE A 116 -18.35 8.12 -0.79
C ILE A 116 -16.86 7.94 -1.08
N GLN A 117 -16.18 9.02 -1.43
CA GLN A 117 -14.72 9.04 -1.48
C GLN A 117 -14.15 10.31 -0.88
N PHE A 118 -12.93 10.21 -0.35
CA PHE A 118 -12.14 11.36 0.04
C PHE A 118 -10.65 11.01 0.06
N ASP A 119 -9.82 12.05 0.04
CA ASP A 119 -8.37 11.94 0.10
C ASP A 119 -7.87 12.09 1.53
N TYR A 120 -6.89 11.27 1.90
CA TYR A 120 -6.23 11.27 3.19
C TYR A 120 -4.71 11.30 3.04
N LYS A 121 -4.08 12.25 3.73
CA LYS A 121 -2.62 12.35 3.83
C LYS A 121 -2.23 12.52 5.30
N LYS A 122 -1.50 11.54 5.86
CA LYS A 122 -1.13 11.55 7.29
C LYS A 122 -0.18 12.70 7.65
N SER A 123 0.84 12.93 6.82
CA SER A 123 1.84 13.98 6.99
C SER A 123 2.34 14.45 5.62
N TYR A 124 3.07 15.55 5.57
CA TYR A 124 3.61 16.10 4.33
C TYR A 124 4.43 15.08 3.51
N TRP A 125 5.23 14.24 4.19
CA TRP A 125 6.07 13.19 3.60
C TRP A 125 5.35 11.85 3.37
N SER A 126 4.10 11.72 3.79
CA SER A 126 3.34 10.47 3.61
C SER A 126 2.71 10.42 2.23
N TYR A 127 2.46 9.22 1.70
CA TYR A 127 1.63 9.04 0.51
C TYR A 127 0.23 9.62 0.73
N THR A 128 -0.28 10.30 -0.29
CA THR A 128 -1.70 10.63 -0.38
C THR A 128 -2.49 9.38 -0.78
N HIS A 129 -3.53 9.06 -0.01
CA HIS A 129 -4.41 7.93 -0.25
C HIS A 129 -5.79 8.43 -0.64
N GLN A 130 -6.38 7.86 -1.68
CA GLN A 130 -7.79 8.01 -1.96
C GLN A 130 -8.53 6.83 -1.32
N ILE A 131 -9.51 7.14 -0.48
CA ILE A 131 -10.31 6.17 0.25
C ILE A 131 -11.69 6.15 -0.38
N TYR A 132 -12.16 4.95 -0.71
CA TYR A 132 -13.45 4.70 -1.34
C TYR A 132 -14.32 3.89 -0.40
N PHE A 133 -15.57 4.29 -0.31
CA PHE A 133 -16.60 3.63 0.46
C PHE A 133 -17.76 3.29 -0.45
N PHE A 134 -18.24 2.05 -0.33
CA PHE A 134 -19.49 1.60 -0.90
C PHE A 134 -20.42 1.19 0.24
N ILE A 135 -21.62 1.75 0.21
CA ILE A 135 -22.55 1.76 1.33
C ILE A 135 -23.78 0.98 0.93
N GLU A 136 -24.13 0.00 1.75
CA GLU A 136 -25.39 -0.72 1.66
C GLU A 136 -26.00 -0.75 3.06
N ASN A 137 -27.27 -1.14 3.18
CA ASN A 137 -27.84 -1.47 4.48
C ASN A 137 -26.97 -2.55 5.15
N ASN A 138 -26.65 -2.35 6.43
CA ASN A 138 -25.88 -3.30 7.24
C ASN A 138 -24.44 -3.55 6.76
N LEU A 139 -23.90 -2.73 5.84
CA LEU A 139 -22.56 -2.95 5.29
C LEU A 139 -21.87 -1.66 4.83
N ILE A 140 -20.62 -1.48 5.26
CA ILE A 140 -19.66 -0.54 4.65
C ILE A 140 -18.53 -1.34 4.01
N SER A 141 -18.35 -1.19 2.70
CA SER A 141 -17.19 -1.72 1.99
C SER A 141 -16.17 -0.61 1.80
N VAL A 142 -14.89 -0.92 2.05
CA VAL A 142 -13.78 0.05 2.07
C VAL A 142 -12.68 -0.41 1.15
N ASN A 143 -12.28 0.47 0.22
CA ASN A 143 -11.12 0.26 -0.64
C ASN A 143 -10.21 1.49 -0.59
N THR A 144 -8.90 1.29 -0.76
CA THR A 144 -7.92 2.38 -0.72
C THR A 144 -6.92 2.29 -1.88
N ILE A 145 -6.62 3.42 -2.49
CA ILE A 145 -5.60 3.56 -3.54
C ILE A 145 -4.61 4.63 -3.12
N ILE A 146 -3.34 4.47 -3.50
CA ILE A 146 -2.32 5.51 -3.36
C ILE A 146 -2.30 6.34 -4.64
N ILE A 147 -2.48 7.65 -4.49
CA ILE A 147 -2.56 8.59 -5.62
C ILE A 147 -1.31 9.45 -5.79
N ASP A 148 -0.34 9.36 -4.88
CA ASP A 148 0.91 10.14 -4.97
C ASP A 148 1.90 9.53 -5.99
N SER A 149 2.57 10.42 -6.76
CA SER A 149 3.65 10.17 -7.73
C SER A 149 3.32 9.47 -9.07
N ASN A 150 2.19 8.77 -9.21
CA ASN A 150 1.67 8.27 -10.49
C ASN A 150 0.19 7.89 -10.31
N PRO A 151 -0.77 8.36 -11.13
CA PRO A 151 -2.17 7.94 -11.06
C PRO A 151 -2.36 6.42 -11.29
N LYS A 152 -1.34 5.72 -11.82
CA LYS A 152 -1.30 4.24 -11.90
C LYS A 152 -0.85 3.56 -10.59
N GLY A 153 -0.56 4.33 -9.56
CA GLY A 153 -0.08 3.92 -8.23
C GLY A 153 1.41 3.60 -8.19
N GLY A 154 2.10 4.10 -7.17
CA GLY A 154 3.49 3.71 -6.86
C GLY A 154 3.64 2.19 -6.69
N PHE A 155 4.83 1.68 -7.05
CA PHE A 155 5.15 0.26 -6.96
C PHE A 155 5.32 -0.22 -5.51
N LEU A 156 5.93 0.61 -4.66
CA LEU A 156 6.25 0.31 -3.26
C LEU A 156 5.53 1.28 -2.34
N ASP A 157 4.67 0.77 -1.46
CA ASP A 157 3.95 1.58 -0.46
C ASP A 157 4.56 1.48 0.94
N PHE A 158 5.57 0.63 1.14
CA PHE A 158 6.16 0.30 2.45
C PHE A 158 5.09 0.06 3.54
N GLY A 159 4.00 -0.62 3.17
CA GLY A 159 2.91 -0.98 4.07
C GLY A 159 2.08 0.22 4.52
N ALA A 160 2.15 1.36 3.83
CA ALA A 160 1.30 2.51 4.10
C ALA A 160 -0.18 2.16 3.92
N LYS A 161 -0.55 1.46 2.85
CA LYS A 161 -1.92 1.01 2.61
C LYS A 161 -2.39 0.05 3.70
N LEU A 162 -1.52 -0.88 4.12
CA LEU A 162 -1.84 -1.84 5.20
C LEU A 162 -2.09 -1.12 6.54
N ARG A 163 -1.24 -0.16 6.88
CA ARG A 163 -1.38 0.65 8.11
C ARG A 163 -2.65 1.49 8.07
N LEU A 164 -3.00 2.06 6.92
CA LEU A 164 -4.25 2.78 6.74
C LEU A 164 -5.46 1.86 6.93
N HIS A 165 -5.50 0.69 6.27
CA HIS A 165 -6.58 -0.28 6.45
C HIS A 165 -6.74 -0.69 7.92
N LYS A 166 -5.64 -0.97 8.63
CA LYS A 166 -5.70 -1.26 10.08
C LYS A 166 -6.30 -0.10 10.88
N LYS A 167 -5.96 1.15 10.55
CA LYS A 167 -6.52 2.34 11.19
C LYS A 167 -8.03 2.47 10.94
N LEU A 168 -8.47 2.25 9.70
CA LEU A 168 -9.87 2.29 9.31
C LEU A 168 -10.67 1.20 10.02
N ASN A 169 -10.18 -0.04 10.01
CA ASN A 169 -10.84 -1.16 10.69
C ASN A 169 -10.98 -0.92 12.20
N ARG A 170 -9.96 -0.35 12.85
CA ARG A 170 -10.05 0.04 14.27
C ARG A 170 -11.12 1.11 14.50
N PHE A 171 -11.26 2.08 13.61
CA PHE A 171 -12.30 3.09 13.73
C PHE A 171 -13.70 2.47 13.68
N PHE A 172 -13.95 1.59 12.71
CA PHE A 172 -15.25 0.93 12.55
C PHE A 172 -15.55 -0.06 13.69
N ASN A 173 -14.57 -0.86 14.12
CA ASN A 173 -14.76 -1.79 15.24
C ASN A 173 -15.08 -1.08 16.56
N ASN A 174 -14.48 0.08 16.82
CA ASN A 174 -14.79 0.88 18.01
C ASN A 174 -16.18 1.53 17.96
N LYS A 175 -16.80 1.64 16.77
CA LYS A 175 -18.18 2.10 16.59
C LYS A 175 -19.20 0.96 16.69
N ALA A 176 -18.79 -0.28 16.43
CA ALA A 176 -19.63 -1.47 16.59
C ALA A 176 -19.81 -1.92 18.04
N SER A 177 -18.99 -1.41 18.97
CA SER A 177 -19.02 -1.79 20.39
C SER A 177 -19.93 -0.90 21.25
N TRP A 178 -20.92 -0.24 20.64
CA TRP A 178 -21.90 0.62 21.29
C TRP A 178 -23.30 0.15 20.94
#